data_AF-A0A9X2E3U5-F1
#
_entry.id   AF-A0A9X2E3U5-F1
#
_cell.length_a   1.000
_cell.length_b   1.000
_cell.length_c   1.000
_cell.angle_alpha   90.00
_cell.angle_beta   90.00
_cell.angle_gamma   90.00
#
_symmetry.space_group_name_H-M   'P 1'
#
loop_
_entity.id
_entity.type
_entity.pdbx_description
1 polymer ?
#
loop_
_entity_poly.entity_id
_entity_poly.type
_entity_poly.pdbx_seq_one_letter_code
_entity_poly.pdbx_strand_id
1 'polypeptide(L)'
;MTTAPPPEWVGRPSLFDIDGTWLGFEDERCTGDRRAESERSYGGFTDALYFLPQRRVSLQTWTQAVREVRVCSSLLYQGPALIGVLNGILTRDPALTAGRIGHETRCGPVSFAMPTDEDSRYRGDVQLWRAAREPLGSAEMTMEVHPLDPLTAEYRLRLAGPMDSLSRIRVRRDGNRSFHEGPDIWGNGTAYGRANFVRLHENTGRRMIGREFMLDAEPGTDAGSALAVSYQMFDHTSLAVVMHGVLERE
;
A
#
# COMPACT_ATOMS: atom_id res chain seq x y z
N MET A 1 19.24 -3.29 35.15
CA MET A 1 17.93 -3.63 34.56
C MET A 1 18.16 -3.98 33.11
N THR A 2 18.16 -5.26 32.77
CA THR A 2 18.20 -5.73 31.38
C THR A 2 16.84 -5.47 30.76
N THR A 3 16.75 -4.43 29.93
CA THR A 3 15.58 -4.21 29.08
C THR A 3 15.52 -5.37 28.10
N ALA A 4 14.50 -6.21 28.20
CA ALA A 4 14.23 -7.21 27.18
C ALA A 4 14.18 -6.50 25.81
N PRO A 5 14.69 -7.12 24.73
CA PRO A 5 14.56 -6.54 23.39
C PRO A 5 13.08 -6.30 23.09
N PRO A 6 12.75 -5.24 22.32
CA PRO A 6 11.37 -4.98 21.93
C PRO A 6 10.81 -6.21 21.21
N PRO A 7 9.51 -6.52 21.40
CA PRO A 7 8.89 -7.66 20.73
C PRO A 7 9.05 -7.55 19.22
N GLU A 8 9.36 -8.69 18.59
CA GLU A 8 9.49 -8.82 17.14
C GLU A 8 8.14 -8.58 16.46
N TRP A 9 8.14 -8.08 15.23
CA TRP A 9 6.90 -8.06 14.44
C TRP A 9 6.52 -9.50 14.10
N VAL A 10 5.26 -9.83 14.35
CA VAL A 10 4.69 -11.13 14.03
C VAL A 10 3.49 -10.91 13.13
N GLY A 11 3.42 -11.68 12.07
CA GLY A 11 2.29 -11.74 11.18
C GLY A 11 2.42 -12.89 10.20
N ARG A 12 1.45 -12.96 9.30
CA ARG A 12 1.36 -14.03 8.31
C ARG A 12 1.06 -13.41 6.95
N PRO A 13 2.03 -12.66 6.36
CA PRO A 13 1.83 -12.00 5.09
C PRO A 13 1.47 -13.03 4.01
N SER A 14 0.48 -12.67 3.19
CA SER A 14 0.05 -13.47 2.06
C SER A 14 1.08 -13.39 0.94
N LEU A 15 1.34 -14.54 0.31
CA LEU A 15 2.20 -14.66 -0.87
C LEU A 15 1.34 -14.76 -2.12
N PHE A 16 1.71 -13.99 -3.14
CA PHE A 16 1.07 -14.02 -4.44
C PHE A 16 2.10 -14.23 -5.55
N ASP A 17 1.70 -14.92 -6.61
CA ASP A 17 2.42 -14.89 -7.89
C ASP A 17 2.20 -13.56 -8.62
N ILE A 18 2.79 -13.42 -9.80
CA ILE A 18 2.74 -12.21 -10.63
C ILE A 18 1.36 -11.94 -11.25
N ASP A 19 0.52 -12.96 -11.36
CA ASP A 19 -0.82 -12.84 -11.91
C ASP A 19 -1.84 -12.48 -10.82
N GLY A 20 -1.41 -12.46 -9.55
CA GLY A 20 -2.25 -12.17 -8.39
C GLY A 20 -2.88 -13.42 -7.78
N THR A 21 -2.46 -14.61 -8.18
CA THR A 21 -2.91 -15.86 -7.57
C THR A 21 -2.32 -15.97 -6.18
N TRP A 22 -3.19 -16.21 -5.20
CA TRP A 22 -2.78 -16.44 -3.83
C TRP A 22 -2.12 -17.82 -3.68
N LEU A 23 -0.88 -17.85 -3.19
CA LEU A 23 -0.06 -19.06 -3.04
C LEU A 23 0.02 -19.57 -1.59
N GLY A 24 -0.65 -18.89 -0.66
CA GLY A 24 -0.57 -19.19 0.76
C GLY A 24 0.06 -18.05 1.56
N PHE A 25 0.77 -18.41 2.61
CA PHE A 25 1.44 -17.45 3.48
C PHE A 25 2.91 -17.79 3.62
N GLU A 26 3.74 -16.77 3.70
CA GLU A 26 5.11 -16.94 4.15
C GLU A 26 5.18 -16.64 5.65
N ASP A 27 5.97 -17.42 6.38
CA ASP A 27 6.40 -17.04 7.71
C ASP A 27 7.43 -15.91 7.55
N GLU A 28 7.24 -14.76 8.20
CA GLU A 28 8.19 -13.66 8.10
C GLU A 28 9.61 -14.10 8.56
N ARG A 29 9.69 -15.14 9.40
CA ARG A 29 10.95 -15.80 9.80
C ARG A 29 11.63 -16.58 8.67
N CYS A 30 10.90 -17.00 7.62
CA CYS A 30 11.45 -17.66 6.43
C CYS A 30 12.18 -16.72 5.48
N THR A 31 12.28 -15.44 5.84
CA THR A 31 13.15 -14.47 5.18
C THR A 31 14.52 -14.35 5.85
N GLY A 32 15.09 -15.52 6.17
CA GLY A 32 16.41 -15.67 6.79
C GLY A 32 17.50 -14.88 6.07
N ASP A 33 18.42 -14.32 6.88
CA ASP A 33 19.58 -13.53 6.49
C ASP A 33 19.32 -12.52 5.34
N ARG A 34 18.39 -11.61 5.57
CA ARG A 34 18.20 -10.41 4.73
C ARG A 34 19.35 -9.45 4.96
N ARG A 35 20.00 -9.03 3.87
CA ARG A 35 20.97 -7.94 3.91
C ARG A 35 20.26 -6.66 3.49
N ALA A 36 20.14 -5.71 4.42
CA ALA A 36 19.66 -4.38 4.10
C ALA A 36 20.67 -3.71 3.17
N GLU A 37 20.25 -3.40 1.95
CA GLU A 37 21.05 -2.62 1.01
C GLU A 37 20.77 -1.12 1.20
N SER A 38 19.51 -0.77 1.44
CA SER A 38 19.12 0.58 1.81
C SER A 38 17.83 0.58 2.61
N GLU A 39 17.71 1.51 3.56
CA GLU A 39 16.50 1.73 4.34
C GLU A 39 16.31 3.23 4.58
N ARG A 40 15.11 3.74 4.31
CA ARG A 40 14.75 5.14 4.45
C ARG A 40 13.43 5.28 5.17
N SER A 41 13.46 5.91 6.33
CA SER A 41 12.28 6.16 7.16
C SER A 41 11.81 7.60 7.04
N TYR A 42 10.49 7.77 7.01
CA TYR A 42 9.74 9.00 6.84
C TYR A 42 8.64 9.04 7.93
N GLY A 43 9.05 9.08 9.20
CA GLY A 43 8.14 8.94 10.33
C GLY A 43 7.62 7.52 10.46
N GLY A 44 6.30 7.33 10.34
CA GLY A 44 5.63 6.02 10.43
C GLY A 44 5.84 5.11 9.21
N PHE A 45 6.42 5.62 8.12
CA PHE A 45 6.65 4.87 6.88
C PHE A 45 8.14 4.58 6.66
N THR A 46 8.45 3.38 6.17
CA THR A 46 9.81 2.98 5.80
C THR A 46 9.81 2.33 4.42
N ASP A 47 10.68 2.82 3.53
CA ASP A 47 11.04 2.20 2.25
C ASP A 47 12.39 1.51 2.40
N ALA A 48 12.42 0.20 2.16
CA ALA A 48 13.60 -0.62 2.33
C ALA A 48 13.83 -1.54 1.13
N LEU A 49 15.11 -1.66 0.75
CA LEU A 49 15.58 -2.61 -0.24
C LEU A 49 16.49 -3.62 0.46
N TYR A 50 16.11 -4.89 0.36
CA TYR A 50 16.91 -6.01 0.85
C TYR A 50 17.33 -6.90 -0.31
N PHE A 51 18.48 -7.54 -0.18
CA PHE A 51 18.83 -8.70 -0.99
C PHE A 51 18.71 -9.97 -0.15
N LEU A 52 18.11 -11.01 -0.75
CA LEU A 52 17.93 -12.33 -0.15
C LEU A 52 18.91 -13.30 -0.82
N PRO A 53 20.11 -13.55 -0.25
CA PRO A 53 21.18 -14.29 -0.93
C PRO A 53 20.77 -15.72 -1.29
N GLN A 54 20.04 -16.39 -0.41
CA GLN A 54 19.61 -17.78 -0.60
C GLN A 54 18.61 -17.95 -1.76
N ARG A 55 17.80 -16.92 -2.02
CA ARG A 55 16.82 -16.93 -3.11
C ARG A 55 17.33 -16.21 -4.37
N ARG A 56 18.41 -15.41 -4.25
CA ARG A 56 18.99 -14.56 -5.32
C ARG A 56 17.98 -13.55 -5.88
N VAL A 57 17.23 -12.93 -4.98
CA VAL A 57 16.16 -11.97 -5.31
C VAL A 57 16.34 -10.68 -4.53
N SER A 58 15.97 -9.57 -5.14
CA SER A 58 15.82 -8.28 -4.47
C SER A 58 14.41 -8.16 -3.92
N LEU A 59 14.27 -7.58 -2.73
CA LEU A 59 13.01 -7.39 -2.04
C LEU A 59 12.82 -5.91 -1.73
N GLN A 60 11.86 -5.28 -2.40
CA GLN A 60 11.48 -3.90 -2.12
C GLN A 60 10.29 -3.85 -1.18
N THR A 61 10.54 -3.55 0.09
CA THR A 61 9.56 -3.55 1.17
C THR A 61 9.18 -2.13 1.57
N TRP A 62 7.88 -1.84 1.59
CA TRP A 62 7.33 -0.67 2.26
C TRP A 62 6.58 -1.13 3.49
N THR A 63 6.87 -0.48 4.60
CA THR A 63 6.12 -0.67 5.83
C THR A 63 5.53 0.64 6.30
N GLN A 64 4.30 0.60 6.77
CA GLN A 64 3.61 1.75 7.34
C GLN A 64 3.06 1.36 8.70
N ALA A 65 3.46 2.08 9.75
CA ALA A 65 2.85 1.98 11.06
C ALA A 65 1.46 2.62 11.02
N VAL A 66 0.45 1.83 11.38
CA VAL A 66 -0.95 2.25 11.43
C VAL A 66 -1.50 1.82 12.79
N ARG A 67 -1.72 2.80 13.69
CA ARG A 67 -2.13 2.54 15.08
C ARG A 67 -1.19 1.51 15.74
N GLU A 68 -1.72 0.35 16.14
CA GLU A 68 -0.99 -0.74 16.81
C GLU A 68 -0.43 -1.81 15.84
N VAL A 69 -0.66 -1.63 14.54
CA VAL A 69 -0.24 -2.58 13.51
C VAL A 69 0.74 -1.96 12.53
N ARG A 70 1.36 -2.82 11.72
CA ARG A 70 2.19 -2.43 10.60
C ARG A 70 1.66 -3.07 9.34
N VAL A 71 1.30 -2.25 8.37
CA VAL A 71 1.06 -2.71 7.01
C VAL A 71 2.40 -3.00 6.38
N CYS A 72 2.57 -4.21 5.87
CA CYS A 72 3.75 -4.64 5.14
C CYS A 72 3.35 -4.94 3.69
N SER A 73 4.16 -4.46 2.76
CA SER A 73 4.05 -4.77 1.35
C SER A 73 5.45 -4.95 0.80
N SER A 74 5.69 -5.98 0.03
CA SER A 74 7.01 -6.30 -0.52
C SER A 74 6.90 -6.87 -1.92
N LEU A 75 7.73 -6.36 -2.81
CA LEU A 75 7.86 -6.85 -4.18
C LEU A 75 9.15 -7.64 -4.32
N LEU A 76 9.07 -8.85 -4.87
CA LEU A 76 10.21 -9.74 -5.09
C LEU A 76 10.64 -9.67 -6.55
N TYR A 77 11.89 -9.28 -6.78
CA TYR A 77 12.46 -9.11 -8.11
C TYR A 77 13.63 -10.06 -8.37
N GLN A 78 13.67 -10.64 -9.57
CA GLN A 78 14.85 -11.30 -10.13
C GLN A 78 15.29 -10.52 -11.38
N GLY A 79 16.30 -9.66 -11.21
CA GLY A 79 16.63 -8.66 -12.23
C GLY A 79 15.44 -7.69 -12.41
N PRO A 80 15.01 -7.36 -13.64
CA PRO A 80 13.86 -6.49 -13.87
C PRO A 80 12.50 -7.20 -13.71
N ALA A 81 12.47 -8.52 -13.58
CA ALA A 81 11.24 -9.29 -13.51
C ALA A 81 10.71 -9.33 -12.07
N LEU A 82 9.45 -8.89 -11.88
CA LEU A 82 8.70 -9.22 -10.68
C LEU A 82 8.41 -10.73 -10.71
N ILE A 83 8.57 -11.40 -9.57
CA ILE A 83 8.36 -12.86 -9.46
C ILE A 83 7.44 -13.24 -8.30
N GLY A 84 7.05 -12.27 -7.46
CA GLY A 84 6.11 -12.49 -6.38
C GLY A 84 5.89 -11.26 -5.53
N VAL A 85 4.82 -11.31 -4.73
CA VAL A 85 4.44 -10.23 -3.83
C VAL A 85 4.12 -10.81 -2.46
N LEU A 86 4.62 -10.13 -1.43
CA LEU A 86 4.22 -10.38 -0.04
C LEU A 86 3.49 -9.17 0.49
N ASN A 87 2.31 -9.35 1.08
CA ASN A 87 1.66 -8.26 1.79
C ASN A 87 0.79 -8.77 2.93
N GLY A 88 0.56 -7.90 3.91
CA GLY A 88 -0.30 -8.22 5.04
C GLY A 88 -0.05 -7.31 6.24
N ILE A 89 -0.72 -7.62 7.33
CA ILE A 89 -0.66 -6.87 8.58
C ILE A 89 0.19 -7.62 9.61
N LEU A 90 1.11 -6.89 10.23
CA LEU A 90 1.95 -7.37 11.32
C LEU A 90 1.56 -6.69 12.64
N THR A 91 1.76 -7.37 13.76
CA THR A 91 1.61 -6.80 15.11
C THR A 91 2.84 -7.12 15.96
N ARG A 92 3.12 -6.26 16.93
CA ARG A 92 4.09 -6.51 18.01
C ARG A 92 3.42 -6.84 19.33
N ASP A 93 2.09 -6.78 19.38
CA ASP A 93 1.33 -7.11 20.59
C ASP A 93 1.10 -8.62 20.64
N PRO A 94 1.69 -9.33 21.63
CA PRO A 94 1.47 -10.76 21.81
C PRO A 94 -0.02 -11.10 22.00
N ALA A 95 -0.81 -10.22 22.61
CA ALA A 95 -2.24 -10.44 22.85
C ALA A 95 -3.06 -10.43 21.55
N LEU A 96 -2.63 -9.67 20.54
CA LEU A 96 -3.32 -9.55 19.26
C LEU A 96 -2.86 -10.60 18.23
N THR A 97 -1.71 -11.25 18.47
CA THR A 97 -1.02 -12.08 17.48
C THR A 97 -1.90 -13.20 16.92
N ALA A 98 -2.52 -14.03 17.78
CA ALA A 98 -3.33 -15.17 17.32
C ALA A 98 -4.55 -14.72 16.51
N GLY A 99 -5.25 -13.68 16.98
CA GLY A 99 -6.40 -13.10 16.29
C GLY A 99 -6.02 -12.51 14.93
N ARG A 100 -4.88 -11.81 14.86
CA ARG A 100 -4.36 -11.23 13.61
C ARG A 100 -3.96 -12.29 12.60
N ILE A 101 -3.25 -13.34 13.03
CA ILE A 101 -2.94 -14.49 12.16
C ILE A 101 -4.23 -15.10 11.61
N GLY A 102 -5.25 -15.29 12.46
CA GLY A 102 -6.55 -15.80 12.03
C GLY A 102 -7.26 -14.90 11.03
N HIS A 103 -7.23 -13.58 11.23
CA HIS A 103 -7.82 -12.61 10.31
C HIS A 103 -7.06 -12.54 8.98
N GLU A 104 -5.73 -12.40 8.99
CA GLU A 104 -4.92 -12.44 7.76
C GLU A 104 -5.11 -13.76 7.01
N THR A 105 -5.32 -14.87 7.73
CA THR A 105 -5.57 -16.17 7.11
C THR A 105 -6.86 -16.20 6.30
N ARG A 106 -7.91 -15.51 6.76
CA ARG A 106 -9.21 -15.45 6.07
C ARG A 106 -9.25 -14.36 5.00
N CYS A 107 -8.68 -13.20 5.31
CA CYS A 107 -8.91 -11.98 4.54
C CYS A 107 -7.75 -11.64 3.60
N GLY A 108 -6.57 -12.25 3.77
CA GLY A 108 -5.42 -12.06 2.90
C GLY A 108 -5.72 -12.20 1.40
N PRO A 109 -6.49 -13.23 0.96
CA PRO A 109 -6.82 -13.41 -0.46
C PRO A 109 -7.86 -12.43 -1.03
N VAL A 110 -8.51 -11.62 -0.18
CA VAL A 110 -9.57 -10.69 -0.62
C VAL A 110 -8.95 -9.64 -1.52
N SER A 111 -9.36 -9.59 -2.79
CA SER A 111 -8.80 -8.64 -3.75
C SER A 111 -9.23 -7.21 -3.40
N PHE A 112 -8.28 -6.28 -3.46
CA PHE A 112 -8.54 -4.86 -3.30
C PHE A 112 -9.62 -4.40 -4.29
N ALA A 113 -10.61 -3.71 -3.75
CA ALA A 113 -11.73 -3.13 -4.49
C ALA A 113 -12.13 -1.82 -3.82
N MET A 114 -12.47 -0.82 -4.63
CA MET A 114 -13.26 0.31 -4.16
C MET A 114 -14.76 -0.02 -4.32
N PRO A 115 -15.67 0.66 -3.60
CA PRO A 115 -17.11 0.50 -3.77
C PRO A 115 -17.53 0.66 -5.24
N THR A 116 -18.44 -0.19 -5.71
CA THR A 116 -18.85 -0.29 -7.13
C THR A 116 -20.34 -0.01 -7.37
N ASP A 117 -21.12 0.14 -6.31
CA ASP A 117 -22.57 0.24 -6.35
C ASP A 117 -23.11 1.53 -5.71
N GLU A 118 -22.33 2.17 -4.84
CA GLU A 118 -22.70 3.42 -4.19
C GLU A 118 -21.57 4.45 -4.16
N ASP A 119 -21.96 5.72 -4.23
CA ASP A 119 -21.05 6.84 -3.99
C ASP A 119 -20.43 6.70 -2.60
N SER A 120 -19.12 6.89 -2.53
CA SER A 120 -18.36 6.67 -1.30
C SER A 120 -17.28 7.71 -1.14
N ARG A 121 -16.95 8.02 0.11
CA ARG A 121 -15.91 9.00 0.43
C ARG A 121 -14.96 8.45 1.46
N TYR A 122 -13.67 8.54 1.17
CA TYR A 122 -12.59 8.23 2.10
C TYR A 122 -11.87 9.53 2.46
N ARG A 123 -11.61 9.76 3.74
CA ARG A 123 -10.95 10.98 4.23
C ARG A 123 -10.00 10.67 5.36
N GLY A 124 -8.86 11.36 5.38
CA GLY A 124 -7.95 11.30 6.51
C GLY A 124 -6.72 12.18 6.34
N ASP A 125 -5.92 12.26 7.40
CA ASP A 125 -4.66 13.00 7.38
C ASP A 125 -3.52 12.13 6.86
N VAL A 126 -2.72 12.71 5.98
CA VAL A 126 -1.49 12.13 5.45
C VAL A 126 -0.29 12.98 5.85
N GLN A 127 0.80 12.33 6.25
CA GLN A 127 2.07 12.98 6.50
C GLN A 127 2.84 13.12 5.20
N LEU A 128 3.41 14.30 4.97
CA LEU A 128 4.23 14.63 3.82
C LEU A 128 5.68 14.81 4.25
N TRP A 129 6.59 14.23 3.48
CA TRP A 129 8.03 14.28 3.74
C TRP A 129 8.80 14.57 2.46
N ARG A 130 9.83 15.42 2.54
CA ARG A 130 10.80 15.56 1.44
C ARG A 130 11.60 14.29 1.29
N ALA A 131 12.14 14.05 0.09
CA ALA A 131 13.05 12.94 -0.17
C ALA A 131 14.27 12.90 0.79
N ALA A 132 14.72 14.06 1.27
CA ALA A 132 15.78 14.22 2.25
C ALA A 132 15.41 13.77 3.69
N ARG A 133 14.16 13.32 3.92
CA ARG A 133 13.57 12.92 5.21
C ARG A 133 13.29 14.10 6.15
N GLU A 134 12.97 15.24 5.56
CA GLU A 134 12.47 16.42 6.30
C GLU A 134 10.94 16.44 6.24
N PRO A 135 10.23 16.62 7.36
CA PRO A 135 8.78 16.71 7.35
C PRO A 135 8.32 17.99 6.64
N LEU A 136 7.33 17.87 5.76
CA LEU A 136 6.63 19.01 5.13
C LEU A 136 5.40 19.44 5.91
N GLY A 137 4.89 18.56 6.78
CA GLY A 137 3.65 18.75 7.53
C GLY A 137 2.62 17.66 7.21
N SER A 138 1.40 17.89 7.65
CA SER A 138 0.26 17.03 7.34
C SER A 138 -0.65 17.70 6.32
N ALA A 139 -1.25 16.91 5.44
CA ALA A 139 -2.32 17.34 4.56
C ALA A 139 -3.56 16.48 4.80
N GLU A 140 -4.73 17.07 4.58
CA GLU A 140 -5.98 16.33 4.53
C GLU A 140 -6.16 15.77 3.12
N MET A 141 -6.30 14.46 3.01
CA MET A 141 -6.61 13.78 1.75
C MET A 141 -8.07 13.35 1.76
N THR A 142 -8.75 13.58 0.64
CA THR A 142 -10.10 13.09 0.36
C THR A 142 -10.09 12.34 -0.97
N MET A 143 -10.71 11.16 -0.99
CA MET A 143 -11.00 10.41 -2.20
C MET A 143 -12.50 10.14 -2.24
N GLU A 144 -13.19 10.75 -3.20
CA GLU A 144 -14.56 10.40 -3.52
C GLU A 144 -14.56 9.39 -4.67
N VAL A 145 -15.39 8.36 -4.55
CA VAL A 145 -15.60 7.32 -5.55
C VAL A 145 -17.04 7.41 -6.00
N HIS A 146 -17.24 7.63 -7.30
CA HIS A 146 -18.53 7.75 -7.95
C HIS A 146 -18.67 6.60 -8.97
N PRO A 147 -19.28 5.46 -8.61
CA PRO A 147 -19.45 4.35 -9.54
C PRO A 147 -20.26 4.76 -10.78
N LEU A 148 -19.77 4.39 -11.96
CA LEU A 148 -20.43 4.65 -13.24
C LEU A 148 -21.09 3.38 -13.78
N ASP A 149 -20.42 2.25 -13.61
CA ASP A 149 -20.88 0.90 -13.95
C ASP A 149 -20.15 -0.13 -13.06
N PRO A 150 -20.47 -1.43 -13.12
CA PRO A 150 -19.88 -2.43 -12.23
C PRO A 150 -18.35 -2.53 -12.26
N LEU A 151 -17.69 -2.04 -13.31
CA LEU A 151 -16.24 -2.12 -13.50
C LEU A 151 -15.58 -0.74 -13.59
N THR A 152 -16.33 0.34 -13.58
CA THR A 152 -15.81 1.70 -13.82
C THR A 152 -16.35 2.69 -12.79
N ALA A 153 -15.47 3.54 -12.28
CA ALA A 153 -15.82 4.64 -11.39
C ALA A 153 -15.05 5.92 -11.74
N GLU A 154 -15.62 7.09 -11.40
CA GLU A 154 -14.89 8.34 -11.35
C GLU A 154 -14.37 8.57 -9.93
N TYR A 155 -13.07 8.78 -9.78
CA TYR A 155 -12.45 9.19 -8.53
C TYR A 155 -12.20 10.68 -8.56
N ARG A 156 -12.53 11.35 -7.45
CA ARG A 156 -12.13 12.75 -7.20
C ARG A 156 -11.19 12.78 -6.00
N LEU A 157 -9.94 13.09 -6.28
CA LEU A 157 -8.88 13.17 -5.29
C LEU A 157 -8.63 14.63 -4.95
N ARG A 158 -8.65 14.95 -3.65
CA ARG A 158 -8.24 16.26 -3.13
C ARG A 158 -7.19 16.07 -2.06
N LEU A 159 -6.12 16.83 -2.16
CA LEU A 159 -5.12 17.01 -1.10
C LEU A 159 -5.15 18.48 -0.69
N ALA A 160 -5.23 18.76 0.60
CA ALA A 160 -5.22 20.13 1.12
C ALA A 160 -4.21 20.29 2.26
N GLY A 161 -3.34 21.29 2.17
CA GLY A 161 -2.30 21.53 3.18
C GLY A 161 -0.99 22.04 2.57
N PRO A 162 0.19 21.51 2.98
CA PRO A 162 1.49 21.93 2.44
C PRO A 162 1.62 21.78 0.92
N MET A 163 0.80 20.92 0.32
CA MET A 163 0.65 20.76 -1.12
C MET A 163 -0.84 20.60 -1.43
N ASP A 164 -1.39 21.55 -2.17
CA ASP A 164 -2.77 21.47 -2.65
C ASP A 164 -2.83 20.77 -4.00
N SER A 165 -3.77 19.84 -4.14
CA SER A 165 -4.10 19.23 -5.42
C SER A 165 -5.58 18.88 -5.50
N LEU A 166 -6.10 18.94 -6.71
CA LEU A 166 -7.42 18.46 -7.08
C LEU A 166 -7.29 17.71 -8.39
N SER A 167 -7.79 16.48 -8.43
CA SER A 167 -7.68 15.63 -9.62
C SER A 167 -8.90 14.75 -9.78
N ARG A 168 -9.27 14.51 -11.04
CA ARG A 168 -10.30 13.58 -11.46
C ARG A 168 -9.69 12.46 -12.28
N ILE A 169 -10.17 11.26 -12.02
CA ILE A 169 -9.66 10.04 -12.65
C ILE A 169 -10.82 9.12 -12.96
N ARG A 170 -10.96 8.67 -14.20
CA ARG A 170 -11.76 7.49 -14.52
C ARG A 170 -10.92 6.25 -14.26
N VAL A 171 -11.42 5.37 -13.42
CA VAL A 171 -10.76 4.10 -13.06
C VAL A 171 -11.61 2.95 -13.56
N ARG A 172 -11.04 2.14 -14.45
CA ARG A 172 -11.65 0.91 -14.95
C ARG A 172 -10.92 -0.30 -14.36
N ARG A 173 -11.66 -1.31 -13.93
CA ARG A 173 -11.14 -2.56 -13.37
C ARG A 173 -11.27 -3.70 -14.37
N ASP A 174 -10.30 -4.60 -14.30
CA ASP A 174 -10.28 -5.87 -15.05
C ASP A 174 -9.59 -6.93 -14.17
N GLY A 175 -10.41 -7.73 -13.48
CA GLY A 175 -9.92 -8.64 -12.44
C GLY A 175 -9.17 -7.88 -11.33
N ASN A 176 -7.90 -8.24 -11.13
CA ASN A 176 -7.01 -7.58 -10.18
C ASN A 176 -6.29 -6.35 -10.75
N ARG A 177 -6.52 -5.99 -12.01
CA ARG A 177 -5.90 -4.82 -12.63
C ARG A 177 -6.83 -3.63 -12.55
N SER A 178 -6.23 -2.45 -12.39
CA SER A 178 -6.91 -1.17 -12.57
C SER A 178 -6.22 -0.34 -13.64
N PHE A 179 -7.01 0.43 -14.38
CA PHE A 179 -6.55 1.35 -15.42
C PHE A 179 -7.07 2.74 -15.06
N HIS A 180 -6.15 3.70 -14.93
CA HIS A 180 -6.46 5.09 -14.64
C HIS A 180 -6.38 5.84 -15.97
N GLU A 181 -7.51 6.40 -16.42
CA GLU A 181 -7.73 6.81 -17.81
C GLU A 181 -7.89 8.34 -17.98
N GLY A 182 -7.47 9.15 -16.99
CA GLY A 182 -7.56 10.60 -17.01
C GLY A 182 -8.90 11.15 -16.49
N PRO A 183 -9.18 12.46 -16.62
CA PRO A 183 -8.44 13.42 -17.44
C PRO A 183 -7.21 14.05 -16.77
N ASP A 184 -7.04 13.90 -15.45
CA ASP A 184 -5.94 14.58 -14.76
C ASP A 184 -4.76 13.63 -14.49
N ILE A 185 -5.07 12.34 -14.27
CA ILE A 185 -4.10 11.29 -13.93
C ILE A 185 -4.32 10.04 -14.79
N TRP A 186 -3.23 9.51 -15.35
CA TRP A 186 -3.20 8.25 -16.08
C TRP A 186 -2.31 7.24 -15.38
N GLY A 187 -2.51 5.96 -15.67
CA GLY A 187 -1.67 4.92 -15.11
C GLY A 187 -2.38 3.59 -14.98
N ASN A 188 -1.85 2.75 -14.12
CA ASN A 188 -2.41 1.45 -13.84
C ASN A 188 -2.11 1.01 -12.41
N GLY A 189 -2.83 -0.03 -12.00
CA GLY A 189 -2.59 -0.72 -10.75
C GLY A 189 -2.72 -2.23 -10.91
N THR A 190 -2.15 -2.96 -9.96
CA THR A 190 -2.37 -4.40 -9.80
C THR A 190 -2.56 -4.71 -8.33
N ALA A 191 -3.67 -5.36 -8.03
CA ALA A 191 -4.03 -5.84 -6.72
C ALA A 191 -3.44 -7.24 -6.48
N TYR A 192 -2.86 -7.42 -5.29
CA TYR A 192 -2.42 -8.70 -4.76
C TYR A 192 -3.08 -8.84 -3.39
N GLY A 193 -4.18 -9.57 -3.32
CA GLY A 193 -5.06 -9.52 -2.15
C GLY A 193 -5.51 -8.08 -1.87
N ARG A 194 -5.48 -7.67 -0.60
CA ARG A 194 -6.01 -6.36 -0.15
C ARG A 194 -5.08 -5.18 -0.45
N ALA A 195 -3.94 -5.43 -1.10
CA ALA A 195 -2.98 -4.41 -1.47
C ALA A 195 -3.06 -4.10 -2.97
N ASN A 196 -3.26 -2.84 -3.33
CA ASN A 196 -3.17 -2.34 -4.70
C ASN A 196 -1.87 -1.57 -4.91
N PHE A 197 -1.15 -1.93 -5.97
CA PHE A 197 0.15 -1.36 -6.33
C PHE A 197 -0.04 -0.51 -7.57
N VAL A 198 0.02 0.81 -7.41
CA VAL A 198 -0.31 1.75 -8.48
C VAL A 198 0.92 2.46 -9.01
N ARG A 199 0.88 2.78 -10.30
CA ARG A 199 1.79 3.71 -10.95
C ARG A 199 0.96 4.72 -11.71
N LEU A 200 1.06 5.98 -11.29
CA LEU A 200 0.22 7.08 -11.75
C LEU A 200 1.09 8.19 -12.34
N HIS A 201 0.52 8.94 -13.28
CA HIS A 201 1.19 9.97 -14.06
C HIS A 201 0.25 11.16 -14.24
N GLU A 202 0.73 12.34 -13.89
CA GLU A 202 0.04 13.60 -14.15
C GLU A 202 0.50 14.21 -15.49
N ASN A 203 -0.35 15.06 -16.08
CA ASN A 203 0.02 15.88 -17.26
C ASN A 203 1.23 16.80 -17.03
N THR A 204 1.54 17.09 -15.77
CA THR A 204 2.62 17.99 -15.36
C THR A 204 4.01 17.36 -15.48
N GLY A 205 4.09 16.06 -15.81
CA GLY A 205 5.33 15.29 -15.81
C GLY A 205 5.70 14.72 -14.43
N ARG A 206 4.84 14.93 -13.41
CA ARG A 206 4.92 14.20 -12.15
C ARG A 206 4.45 12.78 -12.31
N ARG A 207 5.08 11.87 -11.57
CA ARG A 207 4.62 10.49 -11.44
C ARG A 207 4.53 10.11 -9.98
N MET A 208 3.63 9.19 -9.68
CA MET A 208 3.47 8.61 -8.35
C MET A 208 3.63 7.09 -8.45
N ILE A 209 4.35 6.52 -7.50
CA ILE A 209 4.31 5.09 -7.21
C ILE A 209 3.57 4.96 -5.89
N GLY A 210 2.53 4.14 -5.86
CA GLY A 210 1.66 4.02 -4.69
C GLY A 210 1.48 2.58 -4.22
N ARG A 211 1.19 2.45 -2.94
CA ARG A 211 0.68 1.23 -2.30
C ARG A 211 -0.51 1.61 -1.46
N GLU A 212 -1.64 1.02 -1.80
CA GLU A 212 -2.94 1.21 -1.16
C GLU A 212 -3.31 -0.11 -0.52
N PHE A 213 -3.67 -0.13 0.76
CA PHE A 213 -3.99 -1.35 1.48
C PHE A 213 -5.29 -1.18 2.24
N MET A 214 -6.29 -1.99 1.92
CA MET A 214 -7.54 -2.01 2.67
C MET A 214 -7.38 -2.84 3.93
N LEU A 215 -7.43 -2.20 5.11
CA LEU A 215 -7.06 -2.79 6.39
C LEU A 215 -8.09 -3.82 6.88
N ASP A 216 -9.35 -3.62 6.52
CA ASP A 216 -10.51 -4.29 7.08
C ASP A 216 -11.43 -4.91 6.02
N ALA A 217 -11.00 -4.98 4.76
CA ALA A 217 -11.74 -5.75 3.76
C ALA A 217 -11.81 -7.23 4.17
N GLU A 218 -13.02 -7.78 4.10
CA GLU A 218 -13.33 -9.17 4.40
C GLU A 218 -13.95 -9.86 3.17
N PRO A 219 -13.99 -11.20 3.11
CA PRO A 219 -14.65 -11.91 2.02
C PRO A 219 -16.11 -11.49 1.86
N GLY A 220 -16.48 -11.03 0.67
CA GLY A 220 -17.81 -10.52 0.37
C GLY A 220 -17.77 -9.40 -0.65
N THR A 221 -18.80 -8.55 -0.63
CA THR A 221 -18.94 -7.38 -1.52
C THR A 221 -18.50 -6.08 -0.85
N ASP A 222 -18.23 -6.09 0.45
CA ASP A 222 -17.79 -4.88 1.17
C ASP A 222 -16.36 -4.52 0.77
N ALA A 223 -16.18 -3.27 0.35
CA ALA A 223 -14.89 -2.71 -0.03
C ALA A 223 -13.98 -2.42 1.17
N GLY A 224 -14.50 -2.47 2.41
CA GLY A 224 -13.78 -2.05 3.62
C GLY A 224 -13.99 -0.57 3.92
N SER A 225 -13.51 -0.14 5.10
CA SER A 225 -13.71 1.23 5.61
C SER A 225 -12.41 1.95 5.92
N ALA A 226 -11.29 1.25 6.08
CA ALA A 226 -10.03 1.85 6.48
C ALA A 226 -8.91 1.57 5.45
N LEU A 227 -8.52 2.60 4.72
CA LEU A 227 -7.56 2.53 3.62
C LEU A 227 -6.22 3.14 4.04
N ALA A 228 -5.18 2.30 4.21
CA ALA A 228 -3.82 2.78 4.36
C ALA A 228 -3.25 3.15 2.99
N VAL A 229 -2.71 4.36 2.85
CA VAL A 229 -2.11 4.86 1.61
C VAL A 229 -0.67 5.25 1.83
N SER A 230 0.18 4.91 0.87
CA SER A 230 1.58 5.31 0.81
C SER A 230 1.95 5.63 -0.64
N TYR A 231 2.50 6.81 -0.89
CA TYR A 231 2.92 7.25 -2.23
C TYR A 231 4.32 7.86 -2.20
N GLN A 232 5.11 7.52 -3.20
CA GLN A 232 6.32 8.24 -3.59
C GLN A 232 5.99 9.09 -4.82
N MET A 233 6.12 10.41 -4.69
CA MET A 233 5.93 11.36 -5.77
C MET A 233 7.28 11.78 -6.33
N PHE A 234 7.40 11.73 -7.65
CA PHE A 234 8.61 12.08 -8.38
C PHE A 234 8.34 13.26 -9.29
N ASP A 235 9.24 14.24 -9.25
CA ASP A 235 9.38 15.23 -10.30
C ASP A 235 10.35 14.65 -11.34
N HIS A 236 9.82 14.28 -12.50
CA HIS A 236 10.53 13.49 -13.51
C HIS A 236 11.10 12.18 -12.93
N THR A 237 12.43 12.07 -12.81
CA THR A 237 13.13 10.89 -12.28
C THR A 237 13.51 11.01 -10.82
N SER A 238 13.37 12.18 -10.20
CA SER A 238 13.84 12.46 -8.85
C SER A 238 12.71 12.32 -7.84
N LEU A 239 12.93 11.54 -6.78
CA LEU A 239 11.98 11.49 -5.67
C LEU A 239 11.90 12.89 -5.05
N ALA A 240 10.68 13.44 -4.97
CA ALA A 240 10.43 14.76 -4.41
C ALA A 240 9.79 14.64 -3.03
N VAL A 241 8.71 13.85 -2.94
CA VAL A 241 7.87 13.76 -1.76
C VAL A 241 7.48 12.30 -1.48
N VAL A 242 7.44 11.96 -0.20
CA VAL A 242 6.80 10.75 0.31
C VAL A 242 5.57 11.15 1.11
N MET A 243 4.44 10.52 0.81
CA MET A 243 3.16 10.75 1.46
C MET A 243 2.64 9.43 2.04
N HIS A 244 2.20 9.42 3.30
CA HIS A 244 1.56 8.23 3.87
C HIS A 244 0.55 8.60 4.95
N GLY A 245 -0.49 7.78 5.10
CA GLY A 245 -1.54 7.98 6.10
C GLY A 245 -2.65 6.93 5.98
N VAL A 246 -3.76 7.18 6.67
CA VAL A 246 -4.93 6.32 6.64
C VAL A 246 -6.15 7.18 6.32
N LEU A 247 -6.97 6.71 5.39
CA LEU A 247 -8.24 7.32 5.02
C LEU A 247 -9.36 6.42 5.52
N GLU A 248 -10.32 7.01 6.23
CA GLU A 248 -11.49 6.31 6.76
C GLU A 248 -12.70 6.64 5.88
N ARG A 249 -13.59 5.66 5.67
CA ARG A 249 -14.83 5.84 4.92
C ARG A 249 -15.85 6.62 5.76
N GLU A 250 -16.42 7.68 5.18
CA GLU A 250 -17.49 8.51 5.77
C GLU A 250 -18.89 8.08 5.31
#